data_AF-A0AAE1GH24-F1
#
_entry.id   AF-A0AAE1GH24-F1
#
_cell.length_a   1.000
_cell.length_b   1.000
_cell.length_c   1.000
_cell.angle_alpha   90.00
_cell.angle_beta   90.00
_cell.angle_gamma   90.00
#
_symmetry.space_group_name_H-M   'P 1'
#
loop_
_entity.id
_entity.type
_entity.pdbx_description
1 polymer ?
#
loop_
_entity_poly.entity_id
_entity_poly.type
_entity_poly.pdbx_seq_one_letter_code
_entity_poly.pdbx_strand_id
1 'polypeptide(L)'
;MPTLFVVHLKSTVLYMTPYTSSGVYSLMNSTQLLTTRGEIISAGNFHGEYPAKATDYLAIAIHEIANMSERRIERLVNPALSELPAFLVKDGGFNSGFMIAHCTAASLVSENKVLCHPASVDSLTTSAGTEDHVSMGGFAARKALMVVENVERVIAIELLAACQAIEFLRPLKTTTPLEEVIRVVRSVVSPYDKDRFMAPDIDAATEILKDNKVWMAVRHHIEHYHTVQDVETRVFSPSMSFVGPGPRPIKRGASGVNNGTPTTTTTTNPSPKRQRTSSRGNLLNP
;
A
#
# COMPACT_ATOMS: atom_id res chain seq x y z
N MET A 1 -3.67 -10.86 -1.23
CA MET A 1 -4.68 -9.81 -1.02
C MET A 1 -4.08 -8.46 -0.58
N PRO A 2 -3.26 -8.33 0.48
CA PRO A 2 -2.79 -7.01 0.94
C PRO A 2 -1.90 -6.27 -0.07
N THR A 3 -1.07 -6.98 -0.85
CA THR A 3 -0.19 -6.35 -1.85
C THR A 3 -0.95 -5.63 -2.97
N LEU A 4 -2.06 -6.20 -3.45
CA LEU A 4 -2.85 -5.60 -4.54
C LEU A 4 -3.52 -4.30 -4.07
N PHE A 5 -3.95 -4.26 -2.82
CA PHE A 5 -4.60 -3.09 -2.24
C PHE A 5 -3.61 -1.96 -1.97
N VAL A 6 -2.42 -2.27 -1.43
CA VAL A 6 -1.33 -1.29 -1.28
C VAL A 6 -0.89 -0.71 -2.63
N VAL A 7 -0.89 -1.52 -3.69
CA VAL A 7 -0.62 -1.05 -5.05
C VAL A 7 -1.70 -0.09 -5.55
N HIS A 8 -2.99 -0.37 -5.31
CA HIS A 8 -4.07 0.55 -5.67
C HIS A 8 -3.96 1.87 -4.91
N LEU A 9 -3.67 1.83 -3.61
CA LEU A 9 -3.48 3.03 -2.80
C LEU A 9 -2.29 3.87 -3.29
N LYS A 10 -1.15 3.23 -3.59
CA LYS A 10 0.01 3.92 -4.18
C LYS A 10 -0.35 4.58 -5.50
N SER A 11 -1.08 3.90 -6.38
CA SER A 11 -1.55 4.46 -7.64
C SER A 11 -2.48 5.66 -7.44
N THR A 12 -3.40 5.60 -6.46
CA THR A 12 -4.28 6.72 -6.14
C THR A 12 -3.51 7.94 -5.63
N VAL A 13 -2.56 7.75 -4.71
CA VAL A 13 -1.72 8.85 -4.19
C VAL A 13 -0.87 9.46 -5.32
N LEU A 14 -0.25 8.63 -6.17
CA LEU A 14 0.53 9.10 -7.31
C LEU A 14 -0.33 9.84 -8.33
N TYR A 15 -1.57 9.37 -8.57
CA TYR A 15 -2.50 10.04 -9.47
C TYR A 15 -2.93 11.41 -8.94
N MET A 16 -3.05 11.58 -7.62
CA MET A 16 -3.44 12.87 -7.02
C MET A 16 -2.28 13.87 -6.91
N THR A 17 -1.03 13.40 -6.96
CA THR A 17 0.17 14.23 -6.76
C THR A 17 0.32 15.38 -7.78
N PRO A 18 0.05 15.21 -9.09
CA PRO A 18 0.07 16.31 -10.05
C PRO A 18 -0.94 17.40 -9.71
N TYR A 19 -2.13 17.04 -9.25
CA TYR A 19 -3.21 17.97 -8.92
C TYR A 19 -2.94 18.77 -7.64
N THR A 20 -2.00 18.37 -6.81
CA THR A 20 -1.56 19.14 -5.63
C THR A 20 -0.22 19.83 -5.85
N SER A 21 0.44 19.60 -6.99
CA SER A 21 1.76 20.15 -7.29
C SER A 21 1.70 21.60 -7.79
N SER A 22 2.69 22.41 -7.38
CA SER A 22 2.75 23.87 -7.59
C SER A 22 2.71 24.30 -9.07
N GLY A 23 3.11 23.45 -10.00
CA GLY A 23 3.11 23.74 -11.44
C GLY A 23 1.72 23.95 -12.04
N VAL A 24 0.67 23.35 -11.45
CA VAL A 24 -0.72 23.48 -11.94
C VAL A 24 -1.34 24.83 -11.53
N TYR A 25 -0.81 25.47 -10.49
CA TYR A 25 -1.41 26.66 -9.87
C TYR A 25 -0.78 27.99 -10.29
N SER A 26 0.14 27.98 -11.27
CA SER A 26 0.92 29.15 -11.68
C SER A 26 0.07 30.33 -12.20
N LEU A 27 -1.23 30.15 -12.47
CA LEU A 27 -2.12 31.15 -13.07
C LEU A 27 -3.49 31.25 -12.38
N MET A 28 -3.57 31.08 -11.05
CA MET A 28 -4.81 31.19 -10.26
C MET A 28 -5.33 32.64 -10.05
N ASN A 29 -5.13 33.53 -11.01
CA ASN A 29 -5.71 34.86 -10.95
C ASN A 29 -7.08 34.90 -11.65
N SER A 30 -7.94 35.81 -11.21
CA SER A 30 -9.24 36.07 -11.84
C SER A 30 -9.12 36.79 -13.17
N THR A 31 -7.97 37.42 -13.45
CA THR A 31 -7.72 38.15 -14.69
C THR A 31 -6.38 37.76 -15.29
N GLN A 32 -6.42 37.23 -16.50
CA GLN A 32 -5.24 36.85 -17.27
C GLN A 32 -4.86 37.98 -18.24
N LEU A 33 -3.61 38.42 -18.14
CA LEU A 33 -3.00 39.37 -19.07
C LEU A 33 -2.22 38.60 -20.12
N LEU A 34 -2.76 38.48 -21.33
CA LEU A 34 -2.10 37.81 -22.45
C LEU A 34 -1.36 38.86 -23.28
N THR A 35 -0.18 39.28 -22.80
CA THR A 35 0.64 40.35 -23.39
C THR A 35 1.01 40.10 -24.85
N THR A 36 1.20 38.84 -25.26
CA THR A 36 1.48 38.45 -26.64
C THR A 36 0.28 38.63 -27.58
N ARG A 37 -0.95 38.70 -27.04
CA ARG A 37 -2.19 38.92 -27.78
C ARG A 37 -2.81 40.30 -27.55
N GLY A 38 -2.28 41.07 -26.60
CA GLY A 38 -2.85 42.37 -26.21
C GLY A 38 -4.23 42.25 -25.54
N GLU A 39 -4.57 41.09 -25.00
CA GLU A 39 -5.90 40.77 -24.46
C GLU A 39 -5.89 40.69 -22.93
N ILE A 40 -7.00 41.11 -22.31
CA ILE A 40 -7.30 40.94 -20.89
C ILE A 40 -8.51 40.02 -20.79
N ILE A 41 -8.32 38.82 -20.22
CA ILE A 41 -9.38 37.82 -20.11
C ILE A 41 -9.76 37.64 -18.64
N SER A 42 -11.04 37.87 -18.33
CA SER A 42 -11.62 37.47 -17.04
C SER A 42 -11.93 35.96 -17.07
N ALA A 43 -11.37 35.20 -16.13
CA ALA A 43 -11.46 33.74 -16.11
C ALA A 43 -11.67 33.19 -14.69
N GLY A 44 -12.17 31.95 -14.58
CA GLY A 44 -12.44 31.27 -13.31
C GLY A 44 -11.29 30.43 -12.75
N ASN A 45 -10.03 30.70 -13.14
CA ASN A 45 -8.89 29.84 -12.78
C ASN A 45 -8.53 29.84 -11.28
N PHE A 46 -9.13 30.75 -10.50
CA PHE A 46 -9.07 30.75 -9.04
C PHE A 46 -9.98 29.68 -8.40
N HIS A 47 -10.88 29.04 -9.16
CA HIS A 47 -11.83 28.07 -8.62
C HIS A 47 -11.12 26.79 -8.17
N GLY A 48 -11.08 26.57 -6.86
CA GLY A 48 -10.35 25.47 -6.21
C GLY A 48 -10.99 24.08 -6.32
N GLU A 49 -11.79 23.79 -7.35
CA GLU A 49 -12.52 22.50 -7.43
C GLU A 49 -11.55 21.32 -7.60
N TYR A 50 -10.55 21.50 -8.46
CA TYR A 50 -9.51 20.50 -8.70
C TYR A 50 -8.76 20.11 -7.42
N PRO A 51 -8.16 21.05 -6.66
CA PRO A 51 -7.53 20.70 -5.37
C PRO A 51 -8.52 20.14 -4.36
N ALA A 52 -9.76 20.63 -4.31
CA ALA A 52 -10.77 20.16 -3.37
C ALA A 52 -11.07 18.67 -3.58
N LYS A 53 -11.41 18.27 -4.81
CA LYS A 53 -11.66 16.86 -5.13
C LYS A 53 -10.43 15.99 -4.92
N ALA A 54 -9.25 16.46 -5.32
CA ALA A 54 -8.00 15.72 -5.16
C ALA A 54 -7.69 15.43 -3.67
N THR A 55 -7.86 16.42 -2.80
CA THR A 55 -7.61 16.27 -1.36
C THR A 55 -8.67 15.41 -0.67
N ASP A 56 -9.92 15.45 -1.12
CA ASP A 56 -10.96 14.52 -0.64
C ASP A 56 -10.66 13.07 -0.99
N TYR A 57 -10.27 12.79 -2.23
CA TYR A 57 -9.84 11.45 -2.61
C TYR A 57 -8.58 11.00 -1.89
N LEU A 58 -7.66 11.92 -1.63
CA LEU A 58 -6.45 11.63 -0.86
C LEU A 58 -6.80 11.20 0.57
N ALA A 59 -7.72 11.89 1.24
CA ALA A 59 -8.18 11.52 2.58
C ALA A 59 -8.75 10.10 2.60
N ILE A 60 -9.60 9.75 1.63
CA ILE A 60 -10.19 8.41 1.50
C ILE A 60 -9.10 7.35 1.28
N ALA A 61 -8.16 7.61 0.36
CA ALA A 61 -7.09 6.66 0.06
C ALA A 61 -6.15 6.43 1.25
N ILE A 62 -5.75 7.50 1.95
CA ILE A 62 -4.80 7.41 3.06
C ILE A 62 -5.47 6.74 4.27
N HIS A 63 -6.75 7.01 4.54
CA HIS A 63 -7.51 6.35 5.62
C HIS A 63 -7.40 4.83 5.57
N GLU A 64 -7.48 4.23 4.38
CA GLU A 64 -7.42 2.79 4.20
C GLU A 64 -6.07 2.17 4.60
N ILE A 65 -4.97 2.94 4.58
CA ILE A 65 -3.68 2.50 5.10
C ILE A 65 -3.79 2.23 6.60
N ALA A 66 -4.38 3.17 7.35
CA ALA A 66 -4.60 3.01 8.78
C ALA A 66 -5.64 1.92 9.09
N ASN A 67 -6.71 1.83 8.30
CA ASN A 67 -7.74 0.80 8.46
C ASN A 67 -7.13 -0.62 8.37
N MET A 68 -6.25 -0.86 7.38
CA MET A 68 -5.53 -2.14 7.29
C MET A 68 -4.50 -2.33 8.39
N SER A 69 -3.77 -1.27 8.75
CA SER A 69 -2.73 -1.31 9.79
C SER A 69 -3.33 -1.71 11.14
N GLU A 70 -4.46 -1.12 11.50
CA GLU A 70 -5.15 -1.40 12.74
C GLU A 70 -5.64 -2.87 12.82
N ARG A 71 -6.09 -3.45 11.71
CA ARG A 71 -6.38 -4.91 11.66
C ARG A 71 -5.13 -5.78 11.85
N ARG A 72 -3.93 -5.31 11.47
CA ARG A 72 -2.67 -6.02 11.75
C ARG A 72 -2.24 -5.87 13.20
N ILE A 73 -2.48 -4.69 13.80
CA ILE A 73 -2.30 -4.49 15.24
C ILE A 73 -3.18 -5.46 16.03
N GLU A 74 -4.47 -5.59 15.68
CA GLU A 74 -5.40 -6.54 16.32
C GLU A 74 -4.84 -7.96 16.28
N ARG A 75 -4.36 -8.41 15.11
CA ARG A 75 -3.77 -9.74 14.96
C ARG A 75 -2.54 -9.96 15.84
N LEU A 76 -1.73 -8.92 16.07
CA LEU A 76 -0.53 -9.00 16.91
C LEU A 76 -0.88 -9.08 18.40
N VAL A 77 -1.86 -8.30 18.86
CA VAL A 77 -2.23 -8.26 20.29
C VAL A 77 -3.14 -9.41 20.71
N ASN A 78 -3.82 -10.04 19.75
CA ASN A 78 -4.74 -11.14 20.00
C ASN A 78 -3.99 -12.48 20.13
N PRO A 79 -3.98 -13.13 21.32
CA PRO A 79 -3.26 -14.37 21.53
C PRO A 79 -3.80 -15.55 20.69
N ALA A 80 -5.08 -15.50 20.29
CA ALA A 80 -5.68 -16.53 19.44
C ALA A 80 -5.22 -16.46 17.97
N LEU A 81 -4.65 -15.32 17.55
CA LEU A 81 -4.23 -15.08 16.16
C LEU A 81 -2.71 -14.95 16.00
N SER A 82 -1.99 -14.55 17.06
CA SER A 82 -0.56 -14.22 17.01
C SER A 82 0.37 -15.36 17.42
N GLU A 83 -0.11 -16.33 18.20
CA GLU A 83 0.75 -17.30 18.93
C GLU A 83 1.76 -16.62 19.88
N LEU A 84 1.51 -15.35 20.25
CA LEU A 84 2.30 -14.54 21.16
C LEU A 84 1.55 -14.31 22.49
N PRO A 85 2.26 -13.86 23.55
CA PRO A 85 1.60 -13.43 24.78
C PRO A 85 0.54 -12.37 24.51
N ALA A 86 -0.60 -12.47 25.20
CA ALA A 86 -1.70 -11.52 25.04
C ALA A 86 -1.22 -10.08 25.24
N PHE A 87 -1.60 -9.19 24.30
CA PHE A 87 -1.21 -7.78 24.30
C PHE A 87 0.30 -7.51 24.31
N LEU A 88 1.12 -8.49 23.89
CA LEU A 88 2.57 -8.36 23.71
C LEU A 88 3.32 -7.96 24.99
N VAL A 89 2.91 -8.52 26.14
CA VAL A 89 3.59 -8.29 27.43
C VAL A 89 3.73 -9.59 28.21
N LYS A 90 4.77 -9.67 29.06
CA LYS A 90 4.95 -10.77 30.02
C LYS A 90 4.05 -10.55 31.24
N ASP A 91 3.76 -11.62 31.97
CA ASP A 91 2.95 -11.57 33.20
C ASP A 91 1.58 -10.91 32.99
N GLY A 92 0.87 -11.40 31.97
CA GLY A 92 -0.48 -10.96 31.65
C GLY A 92 -1.43 -11.09 32.85
N GLY A 93 -2.23 -10.06 33.09
CA GLY A 93 -3.12 -9.94 34.26
C GLY A 93 -2.66 -8.88 35.26
N PHE A 94 -1.34 -8.66 35.39
CA PHE A 94 -0.79 -7.49 36.07
C PHE A 94 -0.43 -6.37 35.09
N ASN A 95 0.03 -6.74 33.89
CA ASN A 95 0.34 -5.81 32.81
C ASN A 95 -0.71 -5.91 31.71
N SER A 96 -1.05 -4.74 31.14
CA SER A 96 -1.97 -4.60 30.01
C SER A 96 -1.26 -4.45 28.67
N GLY A 97 0.04 -4.14 28.65
CA GLY A 97 0.83 -4.11 27.43
C GLY A 97 0.29 -3.13 26.39
N PHE A 98 0.11 -3.62 25.16
CA PHE A 98 -0.37 -2.85 24.02
C PHE A 98 -1.91 -2.74 23.92
N MET A 99 -2.66 -3.20 24.93
CA MET A 99 -4.12 -3.19 24.90
C MET A 99 -4.69 -1.79 24.61
N ILE A 100 -4.24 -0.77 25.34
CA ILE A 100 -4.77 0.60 25.18
C ILE A 100 -4.20 1.28 23.94
N ALA A 101 -2.97 0.97 23.52
CA ALA A 101 -2.45 1.48 22.25
C ALA A 101 -3.28 0.99 21.05
N HIS A 102 -3.76 -0.26 21.09
CA HIS A 102 -4.69 -0.74 20.08
C HIS A 102 -6.02 0.04 20.12
N CYS A 103 -6.58 0.33 21.30
CA CYS A 103 -7.76 1.20 21.42
C CYS A 103 -7.52 2.59 20.83
N THR A 104 -6.35 3.20 21.05
CA THR A 104 -5.97 4.47 20.44
C THR A 104 -5.95 4.35 18.91
N ALA A 105 -5.32 3.32 18.36
CA ALA A 105 -5.30 3.10 16.90
C ALA A 105 -6.73 2.93 16.34
N ALA A 106 -7.58 2.14 16.99
CA ALA A 106 -8.97 1.93 16.59
C ALA A 106 -9.79 3.24 16.64
N SER A 107 -9.58 4.07 17.67
CA SER A 107 -10.24 5.38 17.77
C SER A 107 -9.87 6.30 16.62
N LEU A 108 -8.57 6.41 16.29
CA LEU A 108 -8.07 7.24 15.19
C LEU A 108 -8.62 6.78 13.82
N VAL A 109 -8.66 5.46 13.60
CA VAL A 109 -9.27 4.88 12.40
C VAL A 109 -10.76 5.21 12.34
N SER A 110 -11.47 5.16 13.47
CA SER A 110 -12.90 5.49 13.51
C SER A 110 -13.16 6.97 13.24
N GLU A 111 -12.36 7.88 13.79
CA GLU A 111 -12.43 9.32 13.50
C GLU A 111 -12.21 9.60 12.01
N ASN A 112 -11.21 8.94 11.41
CA ASN A 112 -10.93 9.10 9.98
C ASN A 112 -12.13 8.75 9.09
N LYS A 113 -13.03 7.84 9.50
CA LYS A 113 -14.25 7.52 8.73
C LYS A 113 -15.17 8.73 8.55
N VAL A 114 -15.27 9.58 9.57
CA VAL A 114 -16.04 10.83 9.48
C VAL A 114 -15.30 11.83 8.59
N LEU A 115 -13.98 11.95 8.75
CA LEU A 115 -13.14 12.84 7.94
C LEU A 115 -13.09 12.44 6.45
N CYS A 116 -13.43 11.20 6.12
CA CYS A 116 -13.55 10.72 4.74
C CYS A 116 -14.79 11.24 4.00
N HIS A 117 -15.76 11.87 4.69
CA HIS A 117 -16.84 12.53 3.99
C HIS A 117 -16.28 13.66 3.10
N PRO A 118 -16.60 13.69 1.79
CA PRO A 118 -16.03 14.69 0.89
C PRO A 118 -16.57 16.07 1.23
N ALA A 119 -15.70 17.05 1.38
CA ALA A 119 -16.13 18.44 1.60
C ALA A 119 -16.49 19.12 0.27
N SER A 120 -15.87 18.69 -0.84
CA SER A 120 -16.05 19.24 -2.18
C SER A 120 -17.40 18.89 -2.84
N VAL A 121 -18.33 18.28 -2.11
CA VAL A 121 -19.70 18.02 -2.60
C VAL A 121 -20.67 19.09 -2.13
N ASP A 122 -20.26 19.94 -1.19
CA ASP A 122 -21.03 21.08 -0.72
C ASP A 122 -20.65 22.35 -1.49
N SER A 123 -21.62 23.22 -1.70
CA SER A 123 -21.46 24.53 -2.33
C SER A 123 -22.56 25.46 -1.83
N LEU A 124 -22.17 26.55 -1.19
CA LEU A 124 -23.08 27.58 -0.68
C LEU A 124 -22.79 28.89 -1.41
N THR A 125 -23.79 29.41 -2.10
CA THR A 125 -23.69 30.63 -2.89
C THR A 125 -23.36 31.84 -2.01
N THR A 126 -22.33 32.58 -2.39
CA THR A 126 -21.92 33.82 -1.74
C THR A 126 -22.10 35.02 -2.68
N SER A 127 -21.91 36.23 -2.14
CA SER A 127 -21.86 37.45 -2.95
C SER A 127 -23.13 37.71 -3.79
N ALA A 128 -24.31 37.47 -3.18
CA ALA A 128 -25.63 37.69 -3.77
C ALA A 128 -25.84 37.02 -5.15
N GLY A 129 -25.24 35.84 -5.37
CA GLY A 129 -25.37 35.09 -6.62
C GLY A 129 -24.23 35.31 -7.61
N THR A 130 -23.22 36.10 -7.26
CA THR A 130 -22.02 36.28 -8.10
C THR A 130 -21.08 35.08 -8.00
N GLU A 131 -20.98 34.48 -6.81
CA GLU A 131 -20.22 33.25 -6.54
C GLU A 131 -21.22 32.13 -6.25
N ASP A 132 -21.91 31.70 -7.30
CA ASP A 132 -23.01 30.74 -7.22
C ASP A 132 -22.55 29.29 -7.01
N HIS A 133 -21.33 28.96 -7.42
CA HIS A 133 -20.69 27.67 -7.21
C HIS A 133 -19.27 27.81 -6.60
N VAL A 134 -19.00 27.09 -5.52
CA VAL A 134 -17.71 27.11 -4.81
C VAL A 134 -17.26 25.70 -4.43
N SER A 135 -15.95 25.54 -4.19
CA SER A 135 -15.32 24.20 -4.04
C SER A 135 -15.26 23.64 -2.63
N MET A 136 -15.44 24.48 -1.60
CA MET A 136 -15.20 24.13 -0.19
C MET A 136 -13.80 23.49 0.09
N GLY A 137 -12.83 23.72 -0.79
CA GLY A 137 -11.51 23.06 -0.75
C GLY A 137 -10.68 23.36 0.49
N GLY A 138 -10.98 24.45 1.21
CA GLY A 138 -10.31 24.79 2.47
C GLY A 138 -10.52 23.77 3.59
N PHE A 139 -11.71 23.15 3.68
CA PHE A 139 -11.92 22.07 4.65
C PHE A 139 -11.40 20.72 4.12
N ALA A 140 -11.52 20.47 2.80
CA ALA A 140 -10.97 19.29 2.16
C ALA A 140 -9.46 19.10 2.43
N ALA A 141 -8.68 20.18 2.28
CA ALA A 141 -7.24 20.16 2.57
C ALA A 141 -6.93 19.93 4.06
N ARG A 142 -7.65 20.62 4.98
CA ARG A 142 -7.42 20.50 6.42
C ARG A 142 -7.72 19.10 6.93
N LYS A 143 -8.85 18.51 6.53
CA LYS A 143 -9.21 17.16 6.96
C LYS A 143 -8.31 16.10 6.34
N ALA A 144 -7.81 16.31 5.12
CA ALA A 144 -6.82 15.42 4.53
C ALA A 144 -5.52 15.39 5.36
N LEU A 145 -5.04 16.55 5.84
CA LEU A 145 -3.89 16.62 6.75
C LEU A 145 -4.15 15.88 8.07
N MET A 146 -5.32 16.10 8.68
CA MET A 146 -5.70 15.39 9.92
C MET A 146 -5.70 13.86 9.73
N VAL A 147 -6.22 13.37 8.60
CA VAL A 147 -6.20 11.94 8.29
C VAL A 147 -4.77 11.42 8.19
N VAL A 148 -3.85 12.15 7.55
CA VAL A 148 -2.42 11.79 7.48
C VAL A 148 -1.81 11.69 8.87
N GLU A 149 -2.01 12.71 9.72
CA GLU A 149 -1.49 12.73 11.10
C GLU A 149 -2.03 11.58 11.96
N ASN A 150 -3.29 11.20 11.75
CA ASN A 150 -3.88 10.03 12.40
C ASN A 150 -3.27 8.72 11.89
N VAL A 151 -3.03 8.61 10.58
CA VAL A 151 -2.41 7.43 9.97
C VAL A 151 -0.96 7.25 10.41
N GLU A 152 -0.19 8.32 10.52
CA GLU A 152 1.19 8.29 11.03
C GLU A 152 1.25 7.67 12.44
N ARG A 153 0.33 8.05 13.32
CA ARG A 153 0.23 7.48 14.67
C ARG A 153 -0.18 6.00 14.67
N VAL A 154 -1.13 5.62 13.82
CA VAL A 154 -1.53 4.20 13.69
C VAL A 154 -0.37 3.34 13.20
N ILE A 155 0.39 3.80 12.21
CA ILE A 155 1.58 3.11 11.71
C ILE A 155 2.69 3.06 12.78
N ALA A 156 2.85 4.10 13.58
CA ALA A 156 3.79 4.11 14.70
C ALA A 156 3.45 3.01 15.74
N ILE A 157 2.17 2.90 16.10
CA ILE A 157 1.68 1.86 17.03
C ILE A 157 1.92 0.46 16.45
N GLU A 158 1.61 0.25 15.16
CA GLU A 158 1.90 -1.02 14.48
C GLU A 158 3.39 -1.35 14.51
N LEU A 159 4.25 -0.38 14.20
CA LEU A 159 5.69 -0.55 14.20
C LEU A 159 6.22 -0.95 15.58
N LEU A 160 5.74 -0.30 16.64
CA LEU A 160 6.10 -0.64 18.02
C LEU A 160 5.64 -2.05 18.40
N ALA A 161 4.39 -2.39 18.08
CA ALA A 161 3.83 -3.72 18.34
C ALA A 161 4.60 -4.81 17.58
N ALA A 162 4.93 -4.58 16.30
CA ALA A 162 5.70 -5.52 15.50
C ALA A 162 7.13 -5.70 16.03
N CYS A 163 7.80 -4.61 16.43
CA CYS A 163 9.13 -4.71 17.04
C CYS A 163 9.07 -5.48 18.37
N GLN A 164 8.03 -5.25 19.19
CA GLN A 164 7.83 -5.97 20.44
C GLN A 164 7.55 -7.47 20.19
N ALA A 165 6.72 -7.80 19.20
CA ALA A 165 6.47 -9.18 18.81
C ALA A 165 7.76 -9.93 18.45
N ILE A 166 8.69 -9.27 17.75
CA ILE A 166 9.98 -9.88 17.40
C ILE A 166 10.86 -10.11 18.63
N GLU A 167 10.74 -9.31 19.69
CA GLU A 167 11.46 -9.56 20.95
C GLU A 167 11.05 -10.89 21.60
N PHE A 168 9.76 -11.25 21.51
CA PHE A 168 9.27 -12.55 22.01
C PHE A 168 9.74 -13.74 21.18
N LEU A 169 10.13 -13.51 19.93
CA LEU A 169 10.63 -14.55 19.03
C LEU A 169 12.14 -14.73 19.12
N ARG A 170 12.85 -13.93 19.91
CA ARG A 170 14.31 -14.10 20.11
C ARG A 170 14.60 -15.48 20.71
N PRO A 171 15.64 -16.20 20.24
CA PRO A 171 16.78 -15.71 19.43
C PRO A 171 16.59 -15.73 17.90
N LEU A 172 15.38 -15.95 17.37
CA LEU A 172 15.14 -15.88 15.93
C LEU A 172 15.43 -14.47 15.40
N LYS A 173 15.91 -14.40 14.16
CA LYS A 173 16.21 -13.16 13.45
C LYS A 173 15.36 -13.05 12.19
N THR A 174 14.92 -11.84 11.89
CA THR A 174 14.23 -11.53 10.64
C THR A 174 15.23 -11.17 9.54
N THR A 175 14.75 -10.71 8.39
CA THR A 175 15.60 -10.28 7.28
C THR A 175 16.46 -9.08 7.66
N THR A 176 17.61 -8.94 7.00
CA THR A 176 18.54 -7.81 7.21
C THR A 176 17.86 -6.44 7.24
N PRO A 177 17.05 -6.02 6.25
CA PRO A 177 16.41 -4.70 6.28
C PRO A 177 15.46 -4.52 7.48
N LEU A 178 14.74 -5.57 7.89
CA LEU A 178 13.82 -5.47 9.02
C LEU A 178 14.56 -5.42 10.37
N GLU A 179 15.70 -6.11 10.51
CA GLU A 179 16.55 -5.95 11.70
C GLU A 179 17.12 -4.52 11.81
N GLU A 180 17.39 -3.86 10.68
CA GLU A 180 17.80 -2.45 10.70
C GLU A 180 16.68 -1.52 11.18
N VAL A 181 15.44 -1.77 10.75
CA VAL A 181 14.27 -1.02 11.24
C VAL A 181 14.10 -1.22 12.74
N ILE A 182 14.18 -2.46 13.22
CA ILE A 182 14.08 -2.77 14.66
C ILE A 182 15.18 -2.04 15.43
N ARG A 183 16.41 -2.03 14.92
CA ARG A 183 17.54 -1.29 15.53
C ARG A 183 17.25 0.21 15.62
N VAL A 184 16.68 0.82 14.58
CA VAL A 184 16.27 2.24 14.61
C VAL A 184 15.20 2.48 15.67
N VAL A 185 14.16 1.65 15.72
CA VAL A 185 13.09 1.78 16.74
C VAL A 185 13.66 1.59 18.15
N ARG A 186 14.53 0.60 18.35
CA ARG A 186 15.15 0.30 19.65
C ARG A 186 16.16 1.35 20.10
N SER A 187 16.64 2.20 19.20
CA SER A 187 17.47 3.36 19.57
C SER A 187 16.68 4.47 20.28
N VAL A 188 15.35 4.48 20.11
CA VAL A 188 14.46 5.50 20.71
C VAL A 188 13.48 4.92 21.73
N VAL A 189 13.05 3.66 21.56
CA VAL A 189 12.06 3.00 22.43
C VAL A 189 12.57 1.62 22.85
N SER A 190 12.76 1.43 24.16
CA SER A 190 13.18 0.16 24.74
C SER A 190 12.09 -0.93 24.63
N PRO A 191 12.45 -2.22 24.68
CA PRO A 191 11.48 -3.32 24.78
C PRO A 191 10.46 -3.10 25.90
N TYR A 192 9.23 -3.59 25.71
CA TYR A 192 8.13 -3.37 26.63
C TYR A 192 7.99 -4.56 27.58
N ASP A 193 8.76 -4.55 28.68
CA ASP A 193 8.77 -5.66 29.64
C ASP A 193 7.65 -5.58 30.69
N LYS A 194 7.35 -4.36 31.17
CA LYS A 194 6.35 -4.05 32.18
C LYS A 194 5.60 -2.78 31.81
N ASP A 195 4.41 -2.61 32.36
CA ASP A 195 3.60 -1.43 32.07
C ASP A 195 4.33 -0.13 32.44
N ARG A 196 4.32 0.80 31.48
CA ARG A 196 4.83 2.16 31.62
C ARG A 196 3.95 3.10 30.83
N PHE A 197 4.15 4.41 31.04
CA PHE A 197 3.45 5.40 30.26
C PHE A 197 3.85 5.30 28.78
N MET A 198 2.90 4.87 27.93
CA MET A 198 3.18 4.49 26.53
C MET A 198 3.09 5.67 25.54
N ALA A 199 2.45 6.79 25.91
CA ALA A 199 2.31 7.93 25.00
C ALA A 199 3.67 8.47 24.49
N PRO A 200 4.72 8.63 25.33
CA PRO A 200 6.03 9.08 24.85
C PRO A 200 6.68 8.09 23.88
N ASP A 201 6.44 6.79 24.04
CA ASP A 201 6.95 5.77 23.13
C ASP A 201 6.27 5.87 21.75
N ILE A 202 4.95 6.09 21.74
CA ILE A 202 4.17 6.31 20.52
C ILE A 202 4.63 7.60 19.82
N ASP A 203 4.77 8.70 20.58
CA ASP A 203 5.22 9.99 20.03
C ASP A 203 6.64 9.87 19.45
N ALA A 204 7.56 9.21 20.15
CA ALA A 204 8.91 8.96 19.65
C ALA A 204 8.91 8.11 18.36
N ALA A 205 8.05 7.09 18.30
CA ALA A 205 7.88 6.27 17.10
C ALA A 205 7.26 7.06 15.93
N THR A 206 6.33 7.96 16.21
CA THR A 206 5.75 8.87 15.21
C THR A 206 6.81 9.85 14.68
N GLU A 207 7.65 10.43 15.53
CA GLU A 207 8.69 11.37 15.10
C GLU A 207 9.76 10.71 14.23
N ILE A 208 10.19 9.46 14.53
CA ILE A 208 11.16 8.77 13.64
C ILE A 208 10.58 8.43 12.26
N LEU A 209 9.25 8.26 12.15
CA LEU A 209 8.57 8.07 10.87
C LEU A 209 8.54 9.37 10.08
N LYS A 210 8.19 10.50 10.73
CA LYS A 210 8.17 11.83 10.13
C LYS A 210 9.56 12.30 9.69
N ASP A 211 10.59 11.99 10.47
CA ASP A 211 11.99 12.24 10.14
C ASP A 211 12.52 11.35 8.99
N ASN A 212 11.71 10.44 8.47
CA ASN A 212 12.09 9.45 7.45
C ASN A 212 13.25 8.52 7.88
N LYS A 213 13.57 8.41 9.17
CA LYS A 213 14.68 7.58 9.66
C LYS A 213 14.49 6.11 9.30
N VAL A 214 13.25 5.62 9.42
CA VAL A 214 12.89 4.25 9.04
C VAL A 214 13.08 4.02 7.54
N TRP A 215 12.63 4.96 6.70
CA TRP A 215 12.82 4.89 5.26
C TRP A 215 14.30 4.90 4.88
N MET A 216 15.10 5.78 5.48
CA MET A 216 16.53 5.89 5.20
C MET A 216 17.31 4.62 5.56
N ALA A 217 16.91 3.89 6.60
CA ALA A 217 17.51 2.61 6.94
C ALA A 217 17.29 1.55 5.84
N VAL A 218 16.10 1.50 5.25
CA VAL A 218 15.76 0.43 4.29
C VAL A 218 15.93 0.81 2.82
N ARG A 219 16.10 2.10 2.50
CA ARG A 219 16.09 2.62 1.11
C ARG A 219 17.03 1.87 0.17
N HIS A 220 18.24 1.55 0.63
CA HIS A 220 19.27 0.89 -0.18
C HIS A 220 18.90 -0.56 -0.53
N HIS A 221 18.17 -1.22 0.37
CA HIS A 221 17.63 -2.55 0.11
C HIS A 221 16.49 -2.49 -0.92
N ILE A 222 15.64 -1.45 -0.85
CA ILE A 222 14.49 -1.28 -1.76
C ILE A 222 14.92 -0.94 -3.18
N GLU A 223 15.92 -0.08 -3.36
CA GLU A 223 16.52 0.22 -4.67
C GLU A 223 17.05 -1.05 -5.36
N HIS A 224 17.71 -1.91 -4.58
CA HIS A 224 18.13 -3.23 -5.05
C HIS A 224 16.93 -4.12 -5.45
N TYR A 225 15.86 -4.15 -4.65
CA TYR A 225 14.63 -4.90 -5.00
C TYR A 225 13.99 -4.45 -6.32
N HIS A 226 13.95 -3.13 -6.58
CA HIS A 226 13.42 -2.60 -7.85
C HIS A 226 14.32 -2.91 -9.05
N THR A 227 15.63 -3.01 -8.83
CA THR A 227 16.61 -3.31 -9.88
C THR A 227 16.61 -4.81 -10.25
N VAL A 228 16.32 -5.70 -9.31
CA VAL A 228 16.28 -7.17 -9.52
C VAL A 228 14.93 -7.64 -10.10
N GLN A 229 13.95 -6.75 -10.21
CA GLN A 229 12.56 -7.05 -10.60
C GLN A 229 12.33 -7.36 -12.10
N ASP A 230 13.37 -7.67 -12.88
CA ASP A 230 13.23 -8.28 -14.21
C ASP A 230 12.66 -9.72 -14.16
N VAL A 231 12.57 -10.31 -12.96
CA VAL A 231 11.85 -11.57 -12.74
C VAL A 231 10.39 -11.27 -12.40
N GLU A 232 9.49 -11.55 -13.35
CA GLU A 232 8.04 -11.45 -13.24
C GLU A 232 7.51 -12.23 -12.01
N THR A 233 7.25 -11.51 -10.91
CA THR A 233 6.79 -12.06 -9.62
C THR A 233 5.30 -11.85 -9.38
N ARG A 234 4.54 -11.35 -10.38
CA ARG A 234 3.08 -11.23 -10.29
C ARG A 234 2.45 -12.60 -10.05
N VAL A 235 1.87 -12.80 -8.87
CA VAL A 235 0.99 -13.94 -8.60
C VAL A 235 -0.35 -13.63 -9.25
N PHE A 236 -0.68 -14.33 -10.34
CA PHE A 236 -1.94 -14.15 -11.05
C PHE A 236 -3.12 -14.54 -10.15
N SER A 237 -4.14 -13.68 -10.12
CA SER A 237 -5.39 -14.00 -9.41
C SER A 237 -6.10 -15.17 -10.12
N PRO A 238 -6.69 -16.14 -9.39
CA PRO A 238 -7.49 -17.20 -10.00
C PRO A 238 -8.66 -16.68 -10.85
N SER A 239 -9.11 -15.46 -10.60
CA SER A 239 -10.18 -14.77 -11.32
C SER A 239 -9.70 -13.88 -12.47
N MET A 240 -8.41 -13.89 -12.80
CA MET A 240 -7.85 -13.05 -13.86
C MET A 240 -8.11 -13.66 -15.24
N SER A 241 -8.88 -12.94 -16.06
CA SER A 241 -9.10 -13.28 -17.47
C SER A 241 -8.11 -12.51 -18.34
N PHE A 242 -7.52 -13.18 -19.33
CA PHE A 242 -6.61 -12.55 -20.28
C PHE A 242 -7.34 -12.24 -21.59
N VAL A 243 -7.16 -11.04 -22.14
CA VAL A 243 -7.56 -10.70 -23.50
C VAL A 243 -6.37 -11.01 -24.42
N GLY A 244 -6.15 -12.29 -24.72
CA GLY A 244 -5.03 -12.78 -25.55
C GLY A 244 -4.48 -14.14 -25.08
N PRO A 245 -3.54 -14.76 -25.82
CA PRO A 245 -2.90 -15.99 -25.36
C PRO A 245 -2.21 -15.72 -24.03
N GLY A 246 -2.65 -16.42 -22.98
CA GLY A 246 -2.16 -16.26 -21.62
C GLY A 246 -0.64 -16.44 -21.51
N PRO A 247 -0.04 -15.99 -20.39
CA PRO A 247 1.41 -16.02 -20.22
C PRO A 247 1.97 -17.45 -20.38
N ARG A 248 3.10 -17.57 -21.09
CA ARG A 248 3.77 -18.85 -21.33
C ARG A 248 4.19 -19.49 -20.00
N PRO A 249 3.99 -20.81 -19.81
CA PRO A 249 4.34 -21.48 -18.57
C PRO A 249 5.84 -21.35 -18.28
N ILE A 250 6.16 -21.09 -17.00
CA ILE A 250 7.51 -20.97 -16.48
C ILE A 250 8.25 -22.30 -16.74
N LYS A 251 9.24 -22.30 -17.63
CA LYS A 251 10.20 -23.42 -17.70
C LYS A 251 10.99 -23.43 -16.40
N ARG A 252 10.71 -24.38 -15.51
CA ARG A 252 11.60 -24.71 -14.40
C ARG A 252 12.93 -25.15 -15.01
N GLY A 253 13.96 -24.31 -14.94
CA GLY A 253 15.32 -24.68 -15.30
C GLY A 253 15.77 -25.80 -14.37
N ALA A 254 15.97 -27.00 -14.91
CA ALA A 254 16.65 -28.07 -14.20
C ALA A 254 18.11 -27.67 -14.01
N SER A 255 18.51 -27.40 -12.77
CA SER A 255 19.91 -27.31 -12.38
C SER A 255 20.55 -28.67 -12.59
N GLY A 256 21.25 -28.84 -13.71
CA GLY A 256 22.01 -30.03 -14.05
C GLY A 256 23.20 -30.20 -13.11
N VAL A 257 23.05 -31.08 -12.13
CA VAL A 257 24.19 -31.69 -11.44
C VAL A 257 24.63 -32.87 -12.29
N ASN A 258 25.79 -32.71 -12.90
CA ASN A 258 26.43 -33.66 -13.81
C ASN A 258 27.19 -34.69 -12.97
N ASN A 259 26.79 -35.97 -13.00
CA ASN A 259 27.61 -37.08 -12.46
C ASN A 259 27.47 -38.33 -13.35
N GLY A 260 28.53 -38.61 -14.10
CA GLY A 260 29.09 -39.92 -14.48
C GLY A 260 28.19 -41.07 -14.99
N THR A 261 28.18 -41.24 -16.33
CA THR A 261 28.49 -42.47 -17.14
C THR A 261 28.30 -43.91 -16.59
N PRO A 262 28.19 -44.94 -17.47
CA PRO A 262 27.32 -45.14 -18.66
C PRO A 262 26.72 -46.59 -18.72
N THR A 263 26.12 -46.97 -19.85
CA THR A 263 25.91 -48.33 -20.43
C THR A 263 24.52 -49.01 -20.43
N THR A 264 24.12 -49.37 -21.67
CA THR A 264 23.38 -50.59 -22.13
C THR A 264 21.93 -50.80 -21.65
N THR A 265 20.91 -51.23 -22.43
CA THR A 265 20.88 -52.16 -23.57
C THR A 265 19.44 -52.21 -24.16
N THR A 266 19.34 -52.35 -25.50
CA THR A 266 18.38 -53.17 -26.30
C THR A 266 16.85 -53.12 -26.16
N THR A 267 16.23 -52.67 -27.26
CA THR A 267 15.19 -53.34 -28.10
C THR A 267 13.96 -53.99 -27.48
N THR A 268 12.76 -53.61 -27.97
CA THR A 268 11.79 -54.53 -28.59
C THR A 268 10.88 -53.80 -29.60
N ASN A 269 10.74 -54.42 -30.77
CA ASN A 269 9.72 -54.23 -31.83
C ASN A 269 9.11 -55.68 -32.01
N PRO A 270 8.08 -56.00 -32.84
CA PRO A 270 7.28 -55.18 -33.79
C PRO A 270 5.76 -55.53 -33.89
N SER A 271 4.98 -54.69 -34.62
CA SER A 271 3.91 -54.91 -35.67
C SER A 271 2.99 -56.18 -35.66
N PRO A 272 1.79 -56.26 -36.35
CA PRO A 272 1.44 -55.59 -37.63
C PRO A 272 -0.06 -55.25 -37.99
N LYS A 273 -0.19 -54.42 -39.03
CA LYS A 273 -1.19 -54.28 -40.13
C LYS A 273 -2.59 -54.94 -40.06
N ARG A 274 -3.62 -54.17 -40.50
CA ARG A 274 -4.62 -54.64 -41.51
C ARG A 274 -5.26 -53.49 -42.30
N GLN A 275 -5.32 -53.65 -43.63
CA GLN A 275 -5.95 -52.79 -44.64
C GLN A 275 -7.47 -53.02 -44.76
N ARG A 276 -8.23 -52.04 -45.28
CA ARG A 276 -9.21 -52.25 -46.38
C ARG A 276 -9.79 -50.94 -46.98
N THR A 277 -9.67 -50.82 -48.33
CA THR A 277 -10.65 -50.36 -49.37
C THR A 277 -11.36 -48.99 -49.24
N SER A 278 -11.76 -48.22 -50.27
CA SER A 278 -11.67 -48.21 -51.76
C SER A 278 -12.44 -46.98 -52.30
N SER A 279 -11.95 -46.37 -53.39
CA SER A 279 -12.65 -45.69 -54.51
C SER A 279 -13.55 -44.43 -54.35
N ARG A 280 -13.03 -43.32 -54.93
CA ARG A 280 -13.58 -42.36 -55.93
C ARG A 280 -15.05 -41.87 -55.88
N GLY A 281 -15.20 -40.54 -56.00
CA GLY A 281 -16.37 -39.90 -56.61
C GLY A 281 -16.36 -38.36 -56.50
N ASN A 282 -16.10 -37.67 -57.62
CA ASN A 282 -16.31 -36.21 -57.81
C ASN A 282 -17.77 -35.81 -57.60
N LEU A 283 -18.05 -34.57 -57.18
CA LEU A 283 -18.80 -33.56 -57.94
C LEU A 283 -19.05 -32.26 -57.15
N LEU A 284 -19.07 -31.18 -57.92
CA LEU A 284 -19.29 -29.78 -57.56
C LEU A 284 -20.71 -29.51 -57.01
N ASN A 285 -20.79 -28.61 -56.01
CA ASN A 285 -21.67 -27.43 -55.81
C ASN A 285 -23.15 -27.44 -56.28
N PRO A 286 -24.05 -26.70 -55.60
CA PRO A 286 -23.92 -25.27 -55.24
C PRO A 286 -23.63 -24.96 -53.77
#